data_AF-A0A842VPU4-F1
#
_entry.id   AF-A0A842VPU4-F1
#
_cell.length_a   1.000
_cell.length_b   1.000
_cell.length_c   1.000
_cell.angle_alpha   90.00
_cell.angle_beta   90.00
_cell.angle_gamma   90.00
#
_symmetry.space_group_name_H-M   'P 1'
#
loop_
_entity.id
_entity.type
_entity.pdbx_description
1 polymer ?
#
loop_
_entity_poly.entity_id
_entity_poly.type
_entity_poly.pdbx_seq_one_letter_code
_entity_poly.pdbx_strand_id
1 'polypeptide(L)'
;MELLLTSFGLSHIYPYEDNTNFDLFYRMPPIKMTKVGKNFLMDFSVLLLCDRLIIDQITFDKIINNKVHWAYKSVAETLHLLSNEGFLRIEDFTSILHANRSLLDKMLEKDLENIEHWFSIFKSSNEIWNAFVTSMVGHIRNEISLKDELDKLLDIPPFQRGFKKEYSLETKNSLSNFHVRNHILSVFFENFIRNYHNHNPMSNQKNGINHIFKDEIRNYLAYINSNLVLSHYFNSGFYDWDDFSPFYKDKFLTIGKEEFPNEREIKNLRQLFDISFPDYSIQNPKEFIKLLRDKRIDDIRKLVHGSVEDDITFDIDFARKTLQEVLNIERTLSKRRNIVSYITMPLGFIPMVGTPIQKAVEESILVPTELKKRKKFRWFYLISNIKKK
;
A
#
# COMPACT_ATOMS: atom_id res chain seq x y z
N MET A 1 -13.75 11.48 -5.61
CA MET A 1 -13.06 11.48 -4.31
C MET A 1 -11.58 11.81 -4.52
N GLU A 2 -11.07 12.81 -3.81
CA GLU A 2 -9.63 13.02 -3.68
C GLU A 2 -9.09 12.15 -2.53
N LEU A 3 -7.88 11.61 -2.69
CA LEU A 3 -7.21 10.81 -1.66
C LEU A 3 -5.80 11.35 -1.44
N LEU A 4 -5.50 11.70 -0.20
CA LEU A 4 -4.16 12.12 0.20
C LEU A 4 -3.23 10.90 0.31
N LEU A 5 -2.10 10.97 -0.36
CA LEU A 5 -1.02 10.00 -0.24
C LEU A 5 0.01 10.56 0.76
N THR A 6 0.10 9.95 1.94
CA THR A 6 1.01 10.43 2.99
C THR A 6 2.47 10.26 2.59
N SER A 7 3.38 10.88 3.34
CA SER A 7 4.82 10.83 3.08
C SER A 7 5.55 10.45 4.36
N PHE A 8 6.13 9.26 4.42
CA PHE A 8 6.68 8.67 5.64
C PHE A 8 7.60 9.63 6.41
N GLY A 9 7.41 9.75 7.73
CA GLY A 9 8.24 10.60 8.58
C GLY A 9 8.02 12.11 8.39
N LEU A 10 7.01 12.54 7.63
CA LEU A 10 6.63 13.95 7.52
C LEU A 10 6.05 14.46 8.85
N SER A 11 6.74 15.39 9.50
CA SER A 11 6.34 15.94 10.79
C SER A 11 6.67 17.42 10.90
N HIS A 12 5.85 18.16 11.65
CA HIS A 12 6.05 19.57 11.98
C HIS A 12 7.24 19.82 12.94
N ILE A 13 7.73 18.79 13.63
CA ILE A 13 8.81 18.92 14.61
C ILE A 13 10.18 19.06 13.93
N TYR A 14 10.34 18.44 12.76
CA TYR A 14 11.60 18.45 12.01
C TYR A 14 11.45 19.28 10.73
N PRO A 15 11.73 20.59 10.80
CA PRO A 15 11.82 21.40 9.60
C PRO A 15 13.07 20.96 8.83
N TYR A 16 12.86 20.09 7.83
CA TYR A 16 13.81 19.72 6.77
C TYR A 16 15.29 19.89 7.15
N GLU A 17 15.84 18.96 7.94
CA GLU A 17 17.29 18.89 8.04
C GLU A 17 17.85 18.23 6.79
N ASP A 18 18.78 18.93 6.15
CA ASP A 18 19.57 18.55 4.96
C ASP A 18 20.48 17.32 5.19
N ASN A 19 20.18 16.52 6.21
CA ASN A 19 20.99 15.40 6.64
C ASN A 19 20.77 14.22 5.68
N THR A 20 21.78 14.05 4.84
CA THR A 20 22.14 12.95 3.93
C THR A 20 22.14 11.55 4.55
N ASN A 21 21.53 11.32 5.70
CA ASN A 21 21.31 9.98 6.21
C ASN A 21 20.26 9.31 5.32
N PHE A 22 20.73 8.38 4.49
CA PHE A 22 19.96 7.55 3.57
C PHE A 22 18.92 6.68 4.31
N ASP A 23 17.88 7.28 4.86
CA ASP A 23 16.67 6.55 5.18
C ASP A 23 15.92 6.30 3.87
N LEU A 24 15.81 5.02 3.54
CA LEU A 24 15.11 4.50 2.37
C LEU A 24 13.64 4.95 2.35
N PHE A 25 13.03 5.17 3.51
CA PHE A 25 11.60 5.44 3.66
C PHE A 25 11.30 6.92 3.86
N TYR A 26 12.22 7.72 4.41
CA TYR A 26 11.95 9.13 4.71
C TYR A 26 11.41 9.91 3.51
N ARG A 27 10.26 10.57 3.71
CA ARG A 27 9.48 11.30 2.70
C ARG A 27 9.15 10.46 1.47
N MET A 28 8.96 9.15 1.62
CA MET A 28 8.44 8.28 0.56
C MET A 28 6.94 8.00 0.78
N PRO A 29 6.17 7.82 -0.31
CA PRO A 29 4.77 7.46 -0.23
C PRO A 29 4.60 6.04 0.30
N PRO A 30 3.45 5.71 0.87
CA PRO A 30 3.14 4.36 1.30
C PRO A 30 3.17 3.36 0.15
N ILE A 31 3.63 2.17 0.49
CA ILE A 31 3.74 1.02 -0.41
C ILE A 31 2.90 -0.13 0.17
N LYS A 32 2.55 -1.09 -0.68
CA LYS A 32 1.83 -2.29 -0.25
C LYS A 32 2.75 -3.16 0.62
N MET A 33 2.48 -3.23 1.92
CA MET A 33 3.31 -3.97 2.89
C MET A 33 3.04 -5.49 2.88
N THR A 34 1.94 -5.94 2.27
CA THR A 34 1.55 -7.37 2.29
C THR A 34 2.25 -8.25 1.25
N LYS A 35 2.82 -7.65 0.19
CA LYS A 35 3.49 -8.39 -0.90
C LYS A 35 4.76 -7.65 -1.31
N VAL A 36 5.92 -8.17 -0.91
CA VAL A 36 7.21 -7.61 -1.32
C VAL A 36 7.69 -8.32 -2.59
N GLY A 37 7.56 -7.65 -3.73
CA GLY A 37 8.12 -8.11 -4.99
C GLY A 37 9.56 -7.66 -5.18
N LYS A 38 10.04 -7.76 -6.43
CA LYS A 38 11.31 -7.16 -6.86
C LYS A 38 11.38 -5.67 -6.55
N ASN A 39 10.29 -4.95 -6.76
CA ASN A 39 10.18 -3.53 -6.46
C ASN A 39 9.03 -3.32 -5.50
N PHE A 40 9.08 -2.22 -4.76
CA PHE A 40 7.92 -1.71 -4.05
C PHE A 40 6.84 -1.29 -5.04
N LEU A 41 5.61 -1.61 -4.69
CA LEU A 41 4.42 -1.27 -5.44
C LEU A 41 3.53 -0.39 -4.56
N MET A 42 2.86 0.57 -5.17
CA MET A 42 1.75 1.23 -4.52
C MET A 42 0.60 0.23 -4.37
N ASP A 43 -0.29 0.46 -3.41
CA ASP A 43 -1.51 -0.32 -3.30
C ASP A 43 -2.52 0.12 -4.36
N PHE A 44 -2.33 -0.38 -5.59
CA PHE A 44 -3.17 0.00 -6.72
C PHE A 44 -4.65 -0.25 -6.48
N SER A 45 -5.01 -1.25 -5.64
CA SER A 45 -6.39 -1.46 -5.23
C SER A 45 -6.93 -0.18 -4.62
N VAL A 46 -6.29 0.36 -3.58
CA VAL A 46 -6.72 1.62 -2.93
C VAL A 46 -6.84 2.78 -3.91
N LEU A 47 -5.86 2.91 -4.83
CA LEU A 47 -5.86 4.01 -5.80
C LEU A 47 -7.01 3.93 -6.82
N LEU A 48 -7.71 2.81 -6.96
CA LEU A 48 -8.91 2.72 -7.81
C LEU A 48 -10.12 3.46 -7.22
N LEU A 49 -10.13 3.73 -5.91
CA LEU A 49 -11.23 4.45 -5.25
C LEU A 49 -11.22 5.95 -5.53
N CYS A 50 -10.05 6.52 -5.81
CA CYS A 50 -9.90 7.96 -5.95
C CYS A 50 -9.96 8.41 -7.41
N ASP A 51 -10.52 9.60 -7.62
CA ASP A 51 -10.47 10.32 -8.89
C ASP A 51 -9.16 11.08 -9.05
N ARG A 52 -8.57 11.51 -7.93
CA ARG A 52 -7.33 12.26 -7.90
C ARG A 52 -6.57 11.95 -6.62
N LEU A 53 -5.25 11.90 -6.73
CA LEU A 53 -4.35 11.74 -5.60
C LEU A 53 -3.69 13.06 -5.26
N ILE A 54 -3.58 13.37 -3.96
CA ILE A 54 -2.85 14.53 -3.45
C ILE A 54 -1.51 14.03 -2.89
N ILE A 55 -0.39 14.61 -3.30
CA ILE A 55 0.95 14.20 -2.85
C ILE A 55 1.82 15.41 -2.49
N ASP A 56 2.72 15.22 -1.53
CA ASP A 56 3.72 16.24 -1.16
C ASP A 56 4.67 16.54 -2.32
N GLN A 57 4.91 17.83 -2.58
CA GLN A 57 5.82 18.33 -3.61
C GLN A 57 7.22 17.78 -3.43
N ILE A 58 7.76 17.80 -2.20
CA ILE A 58 9.12 17.34 -1.94
C ILE A 58 9.23 15.82 -2.16
N THR A 59 8.24 15.04 -1.73
CA THR A 59 8.18 13.60 -2.02
C THR A 59 8.13 13.33 -3.53
N PHE A 60 7.29 14.05 -4.27
CA PHE A 60 7.19 13.92 -5.72
C PHE A 60 8.52 14.25 -6.40
N ASP A 61 9.13 15.38 -6.06
CA ASP A 61 10.42 15.81 -6.61
C ASP A 61 11.54 14.82 -6.29
N LYS A 62 11.58 14.30 -5.06
CA LYS A 62 12.56 13.28 -4.67
C LYS A 62 12.42 12.04 -5.56
N ILE A 63 11.19 11.61 -5.82
CA ILE A 63 10.87 10.43 -6.65
C ILE A 63 11.19 10.61 -8.12
N ILE A 64 10.78 11.73 -8.71
CA ILE A 64 10.91 11.95 -10.15
C ILE A 64 12.33 12.32 -10.56
N ASN A 65 13.09 13.03 -9.71
CA ASN A 65 14.44 13.46 -10.03
C ASN A 65 15.50 12.34 -9.93
N ASN A 66 15.08 11.06 -9.97
CA ASN A 66 15.93 9.86 -10.05
C ASN A 66 16.99 9.72 -8.96
N LYS A 67 16.82 10.38 -7.82
CA LYS A 67 17.66 10.18 -6.61
C LYS A 67 17.15 9.04 -5.73
N VAL A 68 16.15 8.28 -6.17
CA VAL A 68 15.51 7.25 -5.34
C VAL A 68 16.13 5.90 -5.56
N HIS A 69 16.25 5.18 -4.46
CA HIS A 69 16.62 3.78 -4.43
C HIS A 69 15.81 2.95 -5.42
N TRP A 70 16.48 2.00 -6.08
CA TRP A 70 15.92 1.16 -7.14
C TRP A 70 14.61 0.45 -6.75
N ALA A 71 14.42 0.15 -5.46
CA ALA A 71 13.21 -0.46 -4.93
C ALA A 71 11.93 0.36 -5.23
N TYR A 72 12.02 1.69 -5.33
CA TYR A 72 10.88 2.57 -5.64
C TYR A 72 10.67 2.82 -7.14
N LYS A 73 11.43 2.16 -8.02
CA LYS A 73 11.34 2.41 -9.47
C LYS A 73 9.90 2.29 -10.01
N SER A 74 9.14 1.30 -9.54
CA SER A 74 7.76 1.11 -9.97
C SER A 74 6.80 2.17 -9.40
N VAL A 75 7.04 2.62 -8.17
CA VAL A 75 6.32 3.76 -7.57
C VAL A 75 6.58 5.03 -8.36
N ALA A 76 7.85 5.29 -8.71
CA ALA A 76 8.25 6.44 -9.52
C ALA A 76 7.58 6.44 -10.90
N GLU A 77 7.60 5.31 -11.60
CA GLU A 77 6.91 5.16 -12.88
C GLU A 77 5.40 5.42 -12.75
N THR A 78 4.77 4.90 -11.67
CA THR A 78 3.33 5.11 -11.42
C THR A 78 3.02 6.59 -11.20
N LEU A 79 3.74 7.26 -10.30
CA LEU A 79 3.52 8.67 -10.00
C LEU A 79 3.78 9.56 -11.22
N HIS A 80 4.81 9.25 -12.01
CA HIS A 80 5.07 9.97 -13.26
C HIS A 80 3.88 9.85 -14.24
N LEU A 81 3.37 8.64 -14.44
CA LEU A 81 2.22 8.42 -15.33
C LEU A 81 0.94 9.08 -14.80
N LEU A 82 0.67 8.99 -13.49
CA LEU A 82 -0.48 9.65 -12.87
C LEU A 82 -0.40 11.18 -13.04
N SER A 83 0.80 11.76 -12.88
CA SER A 83 1.03 13.19 -13.11
C SER A 83 0.72 13.58 -14.55
N ASN A 84 1.27 12.84 -15.52
CA ASN A 84 1.11 13.14 -16.95
C ASN A 84 -0.35 13.04 -17.42
N GLU A 85 -1.15 12.17 -16.79
CA GLU A 85 -2.56 11.96 -17.11
C GLU A 85 -3.49 12.86 -16.27
N GLY A 86 -2.95 13.76 -15.44
CA GLY A 86 -3.74 14.70 -14.64
C GLY A 86 -4.40 14.11 -13.38
N PHE A 87 -4.03 12.89 -12.99
CA PHE A 87 -4.56 12.21 -11.80
C PHE A 87 -3.83 12.62 -10.50
N LEU A 88 -2.75 13.40 -10.58
CA LEU A 88 -2.08 13.95 -9.40
C LEU A 88 -2.41 15.42 -9.16
N ARG A 89 -2.48 15.77 -7.88
CA ARG A 89 -2.45 17.11 -7.32
C ARG A 89 -1.20 17.18 -6.45
N ILE A 90 -0.25 18.03 -6.82
CA ILE A 90 1.00 18.17 -6.09
C ILE A 90 0.89 19.42 -5.23
N GLU A 91 1.16 19.30 -3.93
CA GLU A 91 0.93 20.35 -2.93
C GLU A 91 2.12 20.44 -1.97
N ASP A 92 2.35 21.61 -1.38
CA ASP A 92 3.41 21.79 -0.38
C ASP A 92 2.88 21.49 1.03
N PHE A 93 3.04 20.24 1.47
CA PHE A 93 2.59 19.85 2.81
C PHE A 93 3.41 20.53 3.90
N THR A 94 4.67 20.86 3.64
CA THR A 94 5.55 21.47 4.64
C THR A 94 5.04 22.86 5.03
N SER A 95 4.67 23.68 4.04
CA SER A 95 4.07 24.99 4.28
C SER A 95 2.74 24.89 5.03
N ILE A 96 1.87 23.94 4.67
CA ILE A 96 0.58 23.73 5.33
C ILE A 96 0.77 23.32 6.79
N LEU A 97 1.68 22.37 7.07
CA LEU A 97 1.97 21.92 8.43
C LEU A 97 2.61 23.04 9.27
N HIS A 98 3.51 23.83 8.68
CA HIS A 98 4.10 24.98 9.36
C HIS A 98 3.05 26.02 9.76
N ALA A 99 2.10 26.32 8.86
CA ALA A 99 0.99 27.22 9.16
C ALA A 99 0.09 26.71 10.30
N ASN A 100 0.05 25.39 10.53
CA ASN A 100 -0.74 24.74 11.57
C ASN A 100 0.09 24.28 12.80
N ARG A 101 1.35 24.72 12.92
CA ARG A 101 2.28 24.25 13.94
C ARG A 101 1.74 24.37 15.37
N SER A 102 1.12 25.50 15.71
CA SER A 102 0.59 25.72 17.06
C SER A 102 -0.52 24.73 17.46
N LEU A 103 -1.32 24.27 16.50
CA LEU A 103 -2.34 23.24 16.73
C LEU A 103 -1.65 21.88 16.91
N LEU A 104 -0.71 21.56 16.04
CA LEU A 104 0.02 20.29 16.05
C LEU A 104 0.82 20.11 17.35
N ASP A 105 1.47 21.16 17.84
CA ASP A 105 2.18 21.16 19.12
C ASP A 105 1.21 20.84 20.27
N LYS A 106 0.02 21.46 20.31
CA LYS A 106 -1.01 21.18 21.34
C LYS A 106 -1.55 19.76 21.26
N MET A 107 -1.79 19.24 20.05
CA MET A 107 -2.23 17.85 19.86
C MET A 107 -1.18 16.89 20.41
N LEU A 108 0.08 17.14 20.07
CA LEU A 108 1.20 16.32 20.50
C LEU A 108 1.42 16.37 22.02
N GLU A 109 1.38 17.57 22.63
CA GLU A 109 1.48 17.74 24.08
C GLU A 109 0.42 16.90 24.80
N LYS A 110 -0.85 17.03 24.36
CA LYS A 110 -1.96 16.25 24.89
C LYS A 110 -1.75 14.74 24.75
N ASP A 111 -1.25 14.28 23.61
CA ASP A 111 -1.00 12.86 23.41
C ASP A 111 0.09 12.32 24.35
N LEU A 112 1.14 13.13 24.57
CA LEU A 112 2.27 12.77 25.40
C LEU A 112 1.98 12.81 26.91
N GLU A 113 0.86 13.41 27.34
CA GLU A 113 0.38 13.34 28.73
C GLU A 113 0.07 11.89 29.14
N ASN A 114 -0.39 11.06 28.20
CA ASN A 114 -0.68 9.65 28.43
C ASN A 114 0.22 8.75 27.59
N ILE A 115 1.54 8.90 27.78
CA ILE A 115 2.52 8.09 27.05
C ILE A 115 2.32 6.58 27.24
N GLU A 116 1.87 6.16 28.43
CA GLU A 116 1.66 4.74 28.78
C GLU A 116 0.65 4.04 27.86
N HIS A 117 -0.43 4.73 27.49
CA HIS A 117 -1.43 4.23 26.55
C HIS A 117 -0.83 3.87 25.18
N TRP A 118 0.04 4.75 24.67
CA TRP A 118 0.65 4.61 23.36
C TRP A 118 1.67 3.47 23.26
N PHE A 119 2.14 2.90 24.37
CA PHE A 119 3.05 1.74 24.32
C PHE A 119 2.41 0.53 23.64
N SER A 120 1.15 0.23 23.98
CA SER A 120 0.45 -0.93 23.43
C SER A 120 0.22 -0.78 21.92
N ILE A 121 -0.12 0.45 21.49
CA ILE A 121 -0.36 0.82 20.10
C ILE A 121 0.95 0.76 19.30
N PHE A 122 2.03 1.33 19.85
CA PHE A 122 3.36 1.27 19.24
C PHE A 122 3.84 -0.17 19.07
N LYS A 123 3.57 -1.06 20.05
CA LYS A 123 3.90 -2.48 19.93
C LYS A 123 3.20 -3.12 18.71
N SER A 124 1.89 -2.90 18.56
CA SER A 124 1.15 -3.43 17.41
C SER A 124 1.64 -2.87 16.07
N SER A 125 1.97 -1.57 16.03
CA SER A 125 2.59 -0.94 14.85
C SER A 125 3.92 -1.63 14.49
N ASN A 126 4.79 -1.83 15.49
CA ASN A 126 6.09 -2.46 15.30
C ASN A 126 5.97 -3.94 14.87
N GLU A 127 4.95 -4.68 15.31
CA GLU A 127 4.69 -6.05 14.83
C GLU A 127 4.39 -6.07 13.33
N ILE A 128 3.57 -5.14 12.83
CA ILE A 128 3.25 -4.99 11.40
C ILE A 128 4.53 -4.63 10.61
N TRP A 129 5.28 -3.65 11.11
CA TRP A 129 6.53 -3.22 10.50
C TRP A 129 7.55 -4.35 10.40
N ASN A 130 7.75 -5.10 11.48
CA ASN A 130 8.71 -6.21 11.53
C ASN A 130 8.30 -7.36 10.60
N ALA A 131 7.01 -7.65 10.48
CA ALA A 131 6.52 -8.64 9.52
C ALA A 131 6.86 -8.23 8.08
N PHE A 132 6.64 -6.96 7.73
CA PHE A 132 7.00 -6.41 6.43
C PHE A 132 8.50 -6.47 6.16
N VAL A 133 9.34 -5.99 7.09
CA VAL A 133 10.80 -6.00 6.95
C VAL A 133 11.33 -7.43 6.82
N THR A 134 10.80 -8.37 7.62
CA THR A 134 11.18 -9.77 7.56
C THR A 134 10.87 -10.38 6.19
N SER A 135 9.66 -10.11 5.66
CA SER A 135 9.28 -10.51 4.31
C SER A 135 10.23 -9.92 3.26
N MET A 136 10.48 -8.61 3.31
CA MET A 136 11.37 -7.91 2.39
C MET A 136 12.80 -8.48 2.40
N VAL A 137 13.39 -8.66 3.58
CA VAL A 137 14.74 -9.22 3.73
C VAL A 137 14.79 -10.65 3.21
N GLY A 138 13.75 -11.46 3.48
CA GLY A 138 13.62 -12.81 2.94
C GLY A 138 13.63 -12.82 1.41
N HIS A 139 12.85 -11.94 0.77
CA HIS A 139 12.83 -11.79 -0.68
C HIS A 139 14.19 -11.37 -1.25
N ILE A 140 14.83 -10.36 -0.67
CA ILE A 140 16.16 -9.89 -1.11
C ILE A 140 17.21 -11.01 -1.01
N ARG A 141 17.23 -11.77 0.10
CA ARG A 141 18.17 -12.89 0.30
C ARG A 141 17.96 -13.98 -0.74
N ASN A 142 16.71 -14.37 -1.00
CA ASN A 142 16.39 -15.41 -1.98
C ASN A 142 16.81 -14.98 -3.40
N GLU A 143 16.61 -13.72 -3.77
CA GLU A 143 17.05 -13.21 -5.08
C GLU A 143 18.57 -13.22 -5.24
N ILE A 144 19.31 -12.87 -4.19
CA ILE A 144 20.78 -12.90 -4.20
C ILE A 144 21.25 -14.36 -4.34
N SER A 145 20.69 -15.28 -3.55
CA SER A 145 21.06 -16.71 -3.63
C SER A 145 20.80 -17.31 -5.01
N LEU A 146 19.64 -17.03 -5.60
CA LEU A 146 19.30 -17.51 -6.95
C LEU A 146 20.21 -16.92 -8.02
N LYS A 147 20.58 -15.64 -7.91
CA LYS A 147 21.53 -14.99 -8.83
C LYS A 147 22.94 -15.56 -8.67
N ASP A 148 23.37 -15.85 -7.44
CA ASP A 148 24.68 -16.46 -7.18
C ASP A 148 24.75 -17.90 -7.73
N GLU A 149 23.65 -18.65 -7.69
CA GLU A 149 23.53 -19.96 -8.33
C GLU A 149 23.51 -19.86 -9.86
N LEU A 150 22.77 -18.90 -10.43
CA LEU A 150 22.74 -18.66 -11.87
C LEU A 150 24.11 -18.21 -12.41
N ASP A 151 24.80 -17.31 -11.71
CA ASP A 151 26.11 -16.79 -12.09
C ASP A 151 27.19 -17.89 -12.01
N LYS A 152 27.02 -18.90 -11.12
CA LYS A 152 27.83 -20.12 -11.08
C LYS A 152 27.54 -21.08 -12.24
N LEU A 153 26.28 -21.17 -12.68
CA LEU A 153 25.87 -22.02 -13.80
C LEU A 153 26.24 -21.41 -15.17
N LEU A 154 26.30 -20.08 -15.27
CA LEU A 154 26.58 -19.34 -16.49
C LEU A 154 28.07 -18.94 -16.67
N ASP A 155 28.95 -19.39 -15.77
CA ASP A 155 30.40 -19.17 -15.80
C ASP A 155 30.81 -17.70 -15.99
N ILE A 156 30.07 -16.78 -15.37
CA ILE A 156 30.28 -15.34 -15.54
C ILE A 156 31.54 -14.91 -14.75
N PRO A 157 32.52 -14.23 -15.40
CA PRO A 157 33.80 -13.88 -14.78
C PRO A 157 33.67 -13.03 -13.51
N PRO A 158 34.53 -13.23 -12.49
CA PRO A 158 34.46 -12.56 -11.19
C PRO A 158 34.51 -11.02 -11.23
N PHE A 159 35.08 -10.43 -12.30
CA PHE A 159 35.27 -8.98 -12.41
C PHE A 159 33.95 -8.21 -12.50
N GLN A 160 32.88 -8.81 -13.03
CA GLN A 160 31.53 -8.21 -13.03
C GLN A 160 30.79 -8.33 -11.67
N ARG A 161 31.35 -9.08 -10.69
CA ARG A 161 30.80 -9.20 -9.33
C ARG A 161 31.18 -8.04 -8.42
N GLY A 162 32.20 -7.24 -8.79
CA GLY A 162 32.72 -6.12 -8.00
C GLY A 162 31.69 -5.01 -7.76
N PHE A 163 31.00 -4.56 -8.82
CA PHE A 163 29.92 -3.58 -8.70
C PHE A 163 28.76 -4.07 -7.82
N LYS A 164 28.42 -5.38 -7.85
CA LYS A 164 27.30 -5.97 -7.09
C LYS A 164 27.57 -6.05 -5.58
N LYS A 165 28.82 -6.23 -5.16
CA LYS A 165 29.18 -6.38 -3.74
C LYS A 165 29.00 -5.06 -2.97
N GLU A 166 29.34 -3.92 -3.59
CA GLU A 166 29.05 -2.58 -3.08
C GLU A 166 27.55 -2.32 -2.91
N TYR A 167 26.70 -2.66 -3.90
CA TYR A 167 25.24 -2.53 -3.79
C TYR A 167 24.66 -3.35 -2.62
N SER A 168 25.15 -4.58 -2.41
CA SER A 168 24.70 -5.40 -1.27
C SER A 168 25.14 -4.82 0.07
N LEU A 169 26.30 -4.14 0.12
CA LEU A 169 26.82 -3.54 1.34
C LEU A 169 26.11 -2.23 1.66
N GLU A 170 25.88 -1.35 0.68
CA GLU A 170 25.12 -0.10 0.84
C GLU A 170 23.65 -0.35 1.16
N THR A 171 22.99 -1.28 0.47
CA THR A 171 21.57 -1.62 0.77
C THR A 171 21.46 -2.28 2.15
N LYS A 172 22.44 -3.11 2.55
CA LYS A 172 22.48 -3.72 3.88
C LYS A 172 22.81 -2.69 4.97
N ASN A 173 23.66 -1.70 4.68
CA ASN A 173 24.03 -0.61 5.60
C ASN A 173 22.94 0.47 5.73
N SER A 174 22.20 0.79 4.65
CA SER A 174 21.09 1.75 4.69
C SER A 174 19.85 1.16 5.34
N LEU A 175 19.51 -0.10 5.01
CA LEU A 175 18.49 -0.85 5.74
C LEU A 175 18.89 -1.08 7.20
N SER A 176 20.18 -1.21 7.50
CA SER A 176 20.64 -1.37 8.88
C SER A 176 20.57 -0.10 9.69
N ASN A 177 20.75 1.12 9.17
CA ASN A 177 20.86 2.28 10.07
C ASN A 177 19.51 2.75 10.64
N PHE A 178 18.42 2.70 9.88
CA PHE A 178 17.08 3.04 10.41
C PHE A 178 16.47 1.88 11.22
N HIS A 179 16.86 0.62 10.98
CA HIS A 179 16.24 -0.55 11.62
C HIS A 179 17.13 -1.43 12.47
N VAL A 180 18.45 -1.27 12.46
CA VAL A 180 19.24 -1.67 13.63
C VAL A 180 18.80 -0.78 14.78
N ARG A 181 18.45 0.50 14.56
CA ARG A 181 17.76 1.30 15.58
C ARG A 181 16.40 0.71 15.97
N ASN A 182 15.51 0.34 15.04
CA ASN A 182 14.19 -0.26 15.40
C ASN A 182 14.25 -1.70 15.94
N HIS A 183 15.23 -2.51 15.54
CA HIS A 183 15.44 -3.88 16.05
C HIS A 183 16.19 -3.88 17.38
N ILE A 184 17.18 -3.00 17.55
CA ILE A 184 17.74 -2.68 18.87
C ILE A 184 16.61 -2.16 19.74
N LEU A 185 15.85 -1.16 19.31
CA LEU A 185 14.70 -0.67 20.07
C LEU A 185 13.72 -1.78 20.36
N SER A 186 13.33 -2.67 19.42
CA SER A 186 12.39 -3.77 19.69
C SER A 186 12.92 -4.76 20.73
N VAL A 187 14.19 -5.15 20.66
CA VAL A 187 14.84 -6.05 21.63
C VAL A 187 15.03 -5.36 22.99
N PHE A 188 15.39 -4.08 23.00
CA PHE A 188 15.46 -3.25 24.21
C PHE A 188 14.06 -2.99 24.78
N PHE A 189 13.03 -2.94 23.95
CA PHE A 189 11.64 -2.67 24.28
C PHE A 189 10.96 -3.90 24.88
N GLU A 190 11.20 -5.09 24.32
CA GLU A 190 10.79 -6.35 24.94
C GLU A 190 11.44 -6.52 26.31
N ASN A 191 12.74 -6.20 26.43
CA ASN A 191 13.43 -6.22 27.71
C ASN A 191 12.93 -5.13 28.67
N PHE A 192 12.60 -3.94 28.18
CA PHE A 192 12.02 -2.85 28.97
C PHE A 192 10.64 -3.23 29.49
N ILE A 193 9.73 -3.72 28.65
CA ILE A 193 8.40 -4.19 29.06
C ILE A 193 8.53 -5.33 30.07
N ARG A 194 9.42 -6.29 29.81
CA ARG A 194 9.70 -7.39 30.74
C ARG A 194 10.20 -6.88 32.08
N ASN A 195 11.08 -5.87 32.10
CA ASN A 195 11.62 -5.28 33.34
C ASN A 195 10.65 -4.31 34.04
N TYR A 196 9.79 -3.61 33.28
CA TYR A 196 8.76 -2.71 33.79
C TYR A 196 7.68 -3.50 34.54
N HIS A 197 7.25 -4.63 33.98
CA HIS A 197 6.32 -5.55 34.67
C HIS A 197 7.01 -6.34 35.79
N ASN A 198 8.29 -6.73 35.63
CA ASN A 198 9.05 -7.48 36.63
C ASN A 198 9.84 -6.59 37.61
N HIS A 199 9.21 -5.56 38.19
CA HIS A 199 9.49 -4.95 39.51
C HIS A 199 10.94 -4.64 39.99
N ASN A 200 11.98 -4.70 39.15
CA ASN A 200 13.36 -4.39 39.58
C ASN A 200 13.95 -3.22 38.78
N PRO A 201 13.85 -1.98 39.29
CA PRO A 201 14.36 -0.81 38.59
C PRO A 201 15.83 -0.57 38.97
N MET A 202 16.76 -0.78 38.03
CA MET A 202 17.94 0.09 38.02
C MET A 202 17.50 1.48 37.56
N SER A 203 17.26 2.37 38.52
CA SER A 203 16.66 3.70 38.33
C SER A 203 17.32 4.56 37.25
N ASN A 204 18.64 4.45 37.07
CA ASN A 204 19.38 5.24 36.09
C ASN A 204 19.21 4.75 34.63
N GLN A 205 19.04 3.44 34.40
CA GLN A 205 18.72 2.91 33.07
C GLN A 205 17.26 3.19 32.67
N LYS A 206 16.35 3.18 33.65
CA LYS A 206 14.92 3.46 33.44
C LYS A 206 14.70 4.86 32.86
N ASN A 207 15.42 5.88 33.35
CA ASN A 207 15.28 7.26 32.87
C ASN A 207 15.79 7.46 31.43
N GLY A 208 16.93 6.84 31.08
CA GLY A 208 17.48 6.94 29.72
C GLY A 208 16.60 6.23 28.67
N ILE A 209 16.08 5.03 28.99
CA ILE A 209 15.20 4.28 28.10
C ILE A 209 13.85 4.99 27.93
N ASN A 210 13.30 5.54 29.01
CA ASN A 210 12.07 6.34 28.95
C ASN A 210 12.21 7.56 28.03
N HIS A 211 13.37 8.22 28.02
CA HIS A 211 13.61 9.37 27.14
C HIS A 211 13.63 8.96 25.66
N ILE A 212 14.41 7.93 25.32
CA ILE A 212 14.51 7.44 23.93
C ILE A 212 13.14 7.00 23.42
N PHE A 213 12.38 6.30 24.26
CA PHE A 213 11.03 5.86 23.88
C PHE A 213 10.06 7.02 23.72
N LYS A 214 10.10 7.99 24.63
CA LYS A 214 9.29 9.22 24.53
C LYS A 214 9.59 9.98 23.25
N ASP A 215 10.84 10.06 22.84
CA ASP A 215 11.22 10.69 21.57
C ASP A 215 10.66 9.91 20.36
N GLU A 216 10.72 8.58 20.39
CA GLU A 216 10.20 7.75 19.30
C GLU A 216 8.68 7.87 19.17
N ILE A 217 7.95 7.71 20.28
CA ILE A 217 6.50 7.92 20.32
C ILE A 217 6.14 9.33 19.87
N ARG A 218 6.89 10.34 20.33
CA ARG A 218 6.68 11.73 19.94
C ARG A 218 6.75 11.88 18.42
N ASN A 219 7.69 11.21 17.76
CA ASN A 219 7.85 11.26 16.31
C ASN A 219 6.68 10.60 15.57
N TYR A 220 6.27 9.41 16.03
CA TYR A 220 5.09 8.72 15.49
C TYR A 220 3.83 9.57 15.64
N LEU A 221 3.56 10.08 16.84
CA LEU A 221 2.37 10.91 17.09
C LEU A 221 2.38 12.20 16.31
N ALA A 222 3.53 12.85 16.17
CA ALA A 222 3.66 14.06 15.37
C ALA A 222 3.41 13.81 13.89
N TYR A 223 3.86 12.67 13.36
CA TYR A 223 3.54 12.20 12.01
C TYR A 223 2.04 11.99 11.83
N ILE A 224 1.42 11.21 12.73
CA ILE A 224 -0.03 10.94 12.73
C ILE A 224 -0.84 12.23 12.77
N ASN A 225 -0.52 13.14 13.69
CA ASN A 225 -1.21 14.43 13.84
C ASN A 225 -1.05 15.29 12.58
N SER A 226 0.12 15.25 11.92
CA SER A 226 0.37 15.96 10.67
C SER A 226 -0.57 15.46 9.56
N ASN A 227 -0.71 14.15 9.41
CA ASN A 227 -1.61 13.56 8.40
C ASN A 227 -3.09 13.85 8.69
N LEU A 228 -3.51 13.87 9.96
CA LEU A 228 -4.87 14.25 10.33
C LEU A 228 -5.17 15.72 9.99
N VAL A 229 -4.22 16.63 10.24
CA VAL A 229 -4.36 18.04 9.86
C VAL A 229 -4.39 18.22 8.34
N LEU A 230 -3.54 17.53 7.60
CA LEU A 230 -3.55 17.56 6.13
C LEU A 230 -4.87 17.02 5.57
N SER A 231 -5.35 15.89 6.08
CA SER A 231 -6.64 15.31 5.71
C SER A 231 -7.79 16.30 5.94
N HIS A 232 -7.79 16.99 7.08
CA HIS A 232 -8.77 18.03 7.37
C HIS A 232 -8.64 19.22 6.41
N TYR A 233 -7.41 19.70 6.17
CA TYR A 233 -7.14 20.85 5.29
C TYR A 233 -7.63 20.60 3.85
N PHE A 234 -7.40 19.41 3.31
CA PHE A 234 -7.84 19.05 1.96
C PHE A 234 -9.27 18.52 1.90
N ASN A 235 -9.94 18.34 3.04
CA ASN A 235 -11.23 17.66 3.14
C ASN A 235 -11.23 16.32 2.38
N SER A 236 -10.16 15.54 2.55
CA SER A 236 -9.93 14.28 1.85
C SER A 236 -9.59 13.16 2.82
N GLY A 237 -9.97 11.93 2.49
CA GLY A 237 -9.37 10.76 3.12
C GLY A 237 -7.87 10.69 2.80
N PHE A 238 -7.16 9.79 3.47
CA PHE A 238 -5.75 9.56 3.20
C PHE A 238 -5.42 8.07 3.19
N TYR A 239 -4.36 7.71 2.48
CA TYR A 239 -3.76 6.40 2.48
C TYR A 239 -2.34 6.51 3.02
N ASP A 240 -2.03 5.64 3.98
CA ASP A 240 -0.77 5.63 4.73
C ASP A 240 -0.18 4.23 4.81
N TRP A 241 1.00 4.10 5.43
CA TRP A 241 1.65 2.83 5.68
C TRP A 241 0.82 2.01 6.68
N ASP A 242 0.68 0.71 6.42
CA ASP A 242 -0.24 -0.14 7.18
C ASP A 242 0.17 -0.22 8.67
N ASP A 243 1.45 -0.02 9.02
CA ASP A 243 1.94 0.00 10.40
C ASP A 243 1.46 1.19 11.23
N PHE A 244 1.02 2.30 10.62
CA PHE A 244 0.43 3.43 11.34
C PHE A 244 -1.06 3.25 11.64
N SER A 245 -1.73 2.26 11.03
CA SER A 245 -3.17 1.99 11.24
C SER A 245 -3.58 1.89 12.71
N PRO A 246 -2.82 1.24 13.62
CA PRO A 246 -3.17 1.19 15.03
C PRO A 246 -3.29 2.57 15.69
N PHE A 247 -2.42 3.52 15.33
CA PHE A 247 -2.46 4.89 15.85
C PHE A 247 -3.70 5.64 15.37
N TYR A 248 -4.02 5.53 14.07
CA TYR A 248 -5.21 6.17 13.54
C TYR A 248 -6.48 5.62 14.19
N LYS A 249 -6.61 4.30 14.30
CA LYS A 249 -7.77 3.68 14.94
C LYS A 249 -7.99 4.23 16.35
N ASP A 250 -6.94 4.29 17.15
CA ASP A 250 -7.02 4.83 18.50
C ASP A 250 -7.44 6.32 18.51
N LYS A 251 -6.82 7.15 17.64
CA LYS A 251 -7.18 8.56 17.48
C LYS A 251 -8.65 8.76 17.10
N PHE A 252 -9.16 7.99 16.16
CA PHE A 252 -10.56 8.09 15.73
C PHE A 252 -11.53 7.63 16.83
N LEU A 253 -11.16 6.60 17.61
CA LEU A 253 -11.98 6.16 18.75
C LEU A 253 -12.16 7.28 19.78
N THR A 254 -11.16 8.13 20.00
CA THR A 254 -11.28 9.27 20.93
C THR A 254 -12.34 10.31 20.53
N ILE A 255 -12.73 10.33 19.25
CA ILE A 255 -13.79 11.21 18.73
C ILE A 255 -15.07 10.44 18.38
N GLY A 256 -15.22 9.22 18.91
CA GLY A 256 -16.42 8.39 18.71
C GLY A 256 -16.55 7.80 17.31
N LYS A 257 -15.44 7.70 16.57
CA LYS A 257 -15.39 7.04 15.26
C LYS A 257 -14.60 5.73 15.37
N GLU A 258 -15.23 4.62 15.02
CA GLU A 258 -14.55 3.31 15.08
C GLU A 258 -13.49 3.16 13.98
N GLU A 259 -13.62 3.94 12.90
CA GLU A 259 -12.87 3.79 11.67
C GLU A 259 -12.57 5.16 11.05
N PHE A 260 -11.50 5.23 10.26
CA PHE A 260 -11.15 6.44 9.51
C PHE A 260 -11.92 6.53 8.18
N PRO A 261 -12.03 7.73 7.56
CA PRO A 261 -12.80 7.90 6.33
C PRO A 261 -12.35 6.94 5.22
N ASN A 262 -13.31 6.21 4.66
CA ASN A 262 -13.14 5.21 3.59
C ASN A 262 -12.40 3.91 3.99
N GLU A 263 -12.16 3.66 5.28
CA GLU A 263 -11.48 2.44 5.73
C GLU A 263 -12.21 1.16 5.30
N ARG A 264 -13.55 1.12 5.44
CA ARG A 264 -14.39 0.01 4.98
C ARG A 264 -14.28 -0.22 3.49
N GLU A 265 -14.37 0.84 2.68
CA GLU A 265 -14.25 0.77 1.23
C GLU A 265 -12.87 0.25 0.83
N ILE A 266 -11.81 0.74 1.46
CA ILE A 266 -10.43 0.27 1.25
C ILE A 266 -10.30 -1.22 1.60
N LYS A 267 -10.81 -1.63 2.76
CA LYS A 267 -10.80 -3.03 3.22
C LYS A 267 -11.56 -3.92 2.25
N ASN A 268 -12.77 -3.53 1.87
CA ASN A 268 -13.62 -4.25 0.92
C ASN A 268 -12.95 -4.37 -0.45
N LEU A 269 -12.32 -3.30 -0.94
CA LEU A 269 -11.61 -3.35 -2.21
C LEU A 269 -10.37 -4.24 -2.16
N ARG A 270 -9.62 -4.23 -1.04
CA ARG A 270 -8.54 -5.18 -0.80
C ARG A 270 -9.07 -6.61 -0.78
N GLN A 271 -10.18 -6.89 -0.11
CA GLN A 271 -10.81 -8.20 -0.13
C GLN A 271 -11.22 -8.63 -1.56
N LEU A 272 -11.82 -7.73 -2.34
CA LEU A 272 -12.19 -7.99 -3.73
C LEU A 272 -10.98 -8.45 -4.57
N PHE A 273 -9.84 -7.75 -4.46
CA PHE A 273 -8.67 -8.03 -5.29
C PHE A 273 -7.70 -9.05 -4.70
N ASP A 274 -7.58 -9.17 -3.38
CA ASP A 274 -6.64 -10.09 -2.73
C ASP A 274 -7.29 -11.42 -2.33
N ILE A 275 -8.62 -11.48 -2.16
CA ILE A 275 -9.36 -12.70 -1.77
C ILE A 275 -10.25 -13.20 -2.91
N SER A 276 -11.18 -12.39 -3.39
CA SER A 276 -12.13 -12.84 -4.42
C SER A 276 -11.47 -13.02 -5.79
N PHE A 277 -10.55 -12.13 -6.15
CA PHE A 277 -9.91 -12.08 -7.46
C PHE A 277 -8.37 -11.89 -7.40
N PRO A 278 -7.63 -12.73 -6.63
CA PRO A 278 -6.18 -12.59 -6.37
C PRO A 278 -5.32 -12.50 -7.64
N ASP A 279 -5.71 -13.26 -8.67
CA ASP A 279 -5.06 -13.29 -9.98
C ASP A 279 -5.18 -12.01 -10.80
N TYR A 280 -6.05 -11.09 -10.38
CA TYR A 280 -6.29 -9.82 -11.06
C TYR A 280 -5.59 -8.66 -10.35
N SER A 281 -4.66 -8.96 -9.42
CA SER A 281 -3.83 -7.95 -8.80
C SER A 281 -3.04 -7.19 -9.88
N ILE A 282 -3.21 -5.87 -9.90
CA ILE A 282 -2.51 -5.01 -10.84
C ILE A 282 -1.06 -4.92 -10.37
N GLN A 283 -0.12 -5.17 -11.28
CA GLN A 283 1.32 -5.09 -10.97
C GLN A 283 2.06 -4.14 -11.91
N ASN A 284 1.38 -3.66 -12.95
CA ASN A 284 1.98 -2.83 -13.99
C ASN A 284 1.40 -1.40 -13.95
N PRO A 285 2.24 -0.36 -13.75
CA PRO A 285 1.79 1.03 -13.77
C PRO A 285 1.01 1.42 -15.03
N LYS A 286 1.40 0.94 -16.21
CA LYS A 286 0.72 1.28 -17.48
C LYS A 286 -0.67 0.66 -17.60
N GLU A 287 -0.87 -0.53 -17.03
CA GLU A 287 -2.17 -1.19 -16.99
C GLU A 287 -3.09 -0.51 -15.98
N PHE A 288 -2.54 -0.12 -14.83
CA PHE A 288 -3.23 0.68 -13.84
C PHE A 288 -3.80 1.99 -14.44
N ILE A 289 -3.00 2.74 -15.19
CA ILE A 289 -3.45 3.98 -15.84
C ILE A 289 -4.53 3.73 -16.91
N LYS A 290 -4.42 2.63 -17.67
CA LYS A 290 -5.48 2.24 -18.61
C LYS A 290 -6.79 1.93 -17.89
N LEU A 291 -6.70 1.30 -16.72
CA LEU A 291 -7.84 0.98 -15.89
C LEU A 291 -8.52 2.24 -15.35
N LEU A 292 -7.73 3.21 -14.85
CA LEU A 292 -8.26 4.49 -14.34
C LEU A 292 -9.02 5.29 -15.41
N ARG A 293 -8.62 5.19 -16.68
CA ARG A 293 -9.31 5.87 -17.80
C ARG A 293 -10.58 5.16 -18.26
N ASP A 294 -10.77 3.90 -17.86
CA ASP A 294 -11.92 3.14 -18.30
C ASP A 294 -13.16 3.56 -17.51
N LYS A 295 -14.21 4.04 -18.20
CA LYS A 295 -15.48 4.44 -17.57
C LYS A 295 -16.14 3.35 -16.73
N ARG A 296 -15.76 2.09 -16.89
CA ARG A 296 -16.23 0.97 -16.05
C ARG A 296 -15.61 0.97 -14.65
N ILE A 297 -14.60 1.80 -14.39
CA ILE A 297 -14.04 1.97 -13.04
C ILE A 297 -15.10 2.46 -12.05
N ASP A 298 -16.02 3.29 -12.52
CA ASP A 298 -17.17 3.75 -11.71
C ASP A 298 -18.07 2.59 -11.28
N ASP A 299 -18.15 1.51 -12.06
CA ASP A 299 -18.92 0.32 -11.70
C ASP A 299 -18.21 -0.45 -10.57
N ILE A 300 -16.86 -0.44 -10.50
CA ILE A 300 -16.10 -0.99 -9.36
C ILE A 300 -16.32 -0.13 -8.12
N ARG A 301 -16.20 1.20 -8.25
CA ARG A 301 -16.40 2.13 -7.13
C ARG A 301 -17.80 2.02 -6.55
N LYS A 302 -18.82 1.94 -7.40
CA LYS A 302 -20.22 1.69 -6.98
C LYS A 302 -20.38 0.35 -6.30
N LEU A 303 -19.74 -0.71 -6.79
CA LEU A 303 -19.79 -2.03 -6.17
C LEU A 303 -19.21 -1.98 -4.75
N VAL A 304 -18.07 -1.33 -4.55
CA VAL A 304 -17.42 -1.23 -3.24
C VAL A 304 -18.16 -0.29 -2.30
N HIS A 305 -18.70 0.82 -2.80
CA HIS A 305 -19.50 1.71 -1.96
C HIS A 305 -20.81 1.03 -1.52
N GLY A 306 -21.52 0.39 -2.47
CA GLY A 306 -22.72 -0.37 -2.15
C GLY A 306 -22.46 -1.57 -1.23
N SER A 307 -21.26 -2.17 -1.27
CA SER A 307 -20.91 -3.26 -0.35
C SER A 307 -20.79 -2.81 1.10
N VAL A 308 -20.50 -1.53 1.35
CA VAL A 308 -20.49 -0.96 2.70
C VAL A 308 -21.92 -0.74 3.20
N GLU A 309 -22.82 -0.29 2.33
CA GLU A 309 -24.23 -0.06 2.66
C GLU A 309 -25.02 -1.36 2.86
N ASP A 310 -24.76 -2.36 2.00
CA ASP A 310 -25.48 -3.64 1.96
C ASP A 310 -24.79 -4.74 2.80
N ASP A 311 -23.72 -4.43 3.53
CA ASP A 311 -22.89 -5.36 4.31
C ASP A 311 -22.42 -6.59 3.49
N ILE A 312 -22.04 -6.35 2.23
CA ILE A 312 -21.56 -7.40 1.33
C ILE A 312 -20.09 -7.67 1.64
N THR A 313 -19.80 -8.90 2.03
CA THR A 313 -18.42 -9.38 2.22
C THR A 313 -17.85 -9.92 0.90
N PHE A 314 -16.67 -9.43 0.51
CA PHE A 314 -15.96 -9.92 -0.67
C PHE A 314 -15.08 -11.14 -0.33
N ASP A 315 -15.69 -12.32 -0.34
CA ASP A 315 -15.02 -13.58 -0.04
C ASP A 315 -14.96 -14.52 -1.28
N ILE A 316 -14.62 -15.78 -1.04
CA ILE A 316 -14.56 -16.83 -2.06
C ILE A 316 -15.96 -17.17 -2.60
N ASP A 317 -16.99 -17.10 -1.76
CA ASP A 317 -18.36 -17.41 -2.15
C ASP A 317 -18.95 -16.29 -3.02
N PHE A 318 -18.64 -15.04 -2.72
CA PHE A 318 -18.92 -13.89 -3.58
C PHE A 318 -18.30 -14.08 -4.97
N ALA A 319 -17.01 -14.48 -5.02
CA ALA A 319 -16.31 -14.74 -6.28
C ALA A 319 -17.00 -15.86 -7.08
N ARG A 320 -17.34 -16.98 -6.41
CA ARG A 320 -18.01 -18.14 -7.03
C ARG A 320 -19.38 -17.75 -7.59
N LYS A 321 -20.21 -17.04 -6.82
CA LYS A 321 -21.54 -16.57 -7.26
C LYS A 321 -21.42 -15.63 -8.46
N THR A 322 -20.50 -14.66 -8.38
CA THR A 322 -20.22 -13.73 -9.48
C THR A 322 -19.82 -14.47 -10.75
N LEU A 323 -18.87 -15.41 -10.66
CA LEU A 323 -18.42 -16.22 -11.79
C LEU A 323 -19.56 -17.05 -12.39
N GLN A 324 -20.39 -17.67 -11.55
CA GLN A 324 -21.54 -18.45 -11.99
C GLN A 324 -22.57 -17.58 -12.73
N GLU A 325 -22.88 -16.38 -12.22
CA GLU A 325 -23.77 -15.43 -12.88
C GLU A 325 -23.21 -14.98 -14.24
N VAL A 326 -21.93 -14.63 -14.30
CA VAL A 326 -21.26 -14.23 -15.54
C VAL A 326 -21.27 -15.38 -16.56
N LEU A 327 -20.93 -16.61 -16.15
CA LEU A 327 -20.96 -17.78 -17.03
C LEU A 327 -22.37 -18.11 -17.53
N ASN A 328 -23.40 -17.94 -16.69
CA ASN A 328 -24.79 -18.14 -17.09
C ASN A 328 -25.24 -17.08 -18.10
N ILE A 329 -24.82 -15.82 -17.94
CA ILE A 329 -25.02 -14.76 -18.92
C ILE A 329 -24.35 -15.17 -20.23
N GLU A 330 -23.06 -15.53 -20.22
CA GLU A 330 -22.33 -15.93 -21.42
C GLU A 330 -22.93 -17.17 -22.10
N ARG A 331 -23.37 -18.19 -21.36
CA ARG A 331 -24.06 -19.37 -21.93
C ARG A 331 -25.39 -19.03 -22.61
N THR A 332 -26.13 -18.09 -22.03
CA THR A 332 -27.40 -17.65 -22.63
C THR A 332 -27.15 -16.89 -23.92
N LEU A 333 -26.09 -16.08 -23.97
CA LEU A 333 -25.66 -15.35 -25.16
C LEU A 333 -25.06 -16.26 -26.22
N SER A 334 -24.30 -17.28 -25.81
CA SER A 334 -23.62 -18.19 -26.72
C SER A 334 -24.53 -19.22 -27.38
N LYS A 335 -25.67 -19.55 -26.78
CA LYS A 335 -26.75 -20.27 -27.50
C LYS A 335 -27.21 -19.52 -28.77
N ARG A 336 -26.84 -18.24 -28.94
CA ARG A 336 -27.04 -17.43 -30.15
C ARG A 336 -25.75 -17.14 -30.96
N ARG A 337 -24.55 -17.45 -30.46
CA ARG A 337 -23.25 -17.23 -31.13
C ARG A 337 -22.20 -18.25 -30.66
N ASN A 338 -21.51 -18.91 -31.61
CA ASN A 338 -20.41 -19.85 -31.33
C ASN A 338 -19.32 -19.20 -30.45
N ILE A 339 -18.88 -19.90 -29.38
CA ILE A 339 -18.06 -19.37 -28.28
C ILE A 339 -16.58 -19.22 -28.63
N VAL A 340 -15.96 -18.12 -28.19
CA VAL A 340 -14.52 -17.94 -28.00
C VAL A 340 -14.19 -17.49 -26.56
N SER A 341 -13.29 -18.24 -25.90
CA SER A 341 -12.36 -17.91 -24.80
C SER A 341 -12.81 -17.11 -23.54
N TYR A 342 -13.56 -17.73 -22.63
CA TYR A 342 -13.63 -17.31 -21.21
C TYR A 342 -13.24 -18.41 -20.20
N ILE A 343 -12.79 -19.58 -20.69
CA ILE A 343 -12.51 -20.77 -19.84
C ILE A 343 -11.06 -20.77 -19.29
N THR A 344 -10.23 -19.77 -19.58
CA THR A 344 -8.85 -19.67 -19.04
C THR A 344 -8.72 -18.86 -17.75
N MET A 345 -9.82 -18.63 -17.02
CA MET A 345 -9.75 -18.12 -15.64
C MET A 345 -9.05 -19.14 -14.73
N PRO A 346 -8.39 -18.71 -13.65
CA PRO A 346 -7.53 -19.57 -12.82
C PRO A 346 -8.38 -20.60 -12.09
N LEU A 347 -8.52 -21.75 -12.75
CA LEU A 347 -9.08 -23.00 -12.30
C LEU A 347 -8.07 -23.66 -11.35
N GLY A 348 -8.00 -23.18 -10.11
CA GLY A 348 -7.35 -23.93 -9.03
C GLY A 348 -8.12 -25.18 -8.57
N PHE A 349 -9.27 -25.52 -9.18
CA PHE A 349 -10.20 -26.50 -8.63
C PHE A 349 -10.65 -27.66 -9.56
N ILE A 350 -10.28 -27.74 -10.85
CA ILE A 350 -10.62 -28.89 -11.72
C ILE A 350 -9.55 -29.12 -12.82
N PRO A 351 -9.03 -30.34 -13.04
CA PRO A 351 -8.08 -30.64 -14.11
C PRO A 351 -8.80 -30.93 -15.44
N MET A 352 -8.55 -30.15 -16.51
CA MET A 352 -8.46 -30.60 -17.92
C MET A 352 -8.39 -29.45 -18.96
N VAL A 353 -7.32 -29.47 -19.76
CA VAL A 353 -7.18 -29.20 -21.23
C VAL A 353 -7.45 -27.78 -21.82
N GLY A 354 -6.35 -27.13 -22.29
CA GLY A 354 -6.08 -26.94 -23.73
C GLY A 354 -6.42 -25.62 -24.48
N THR A 355 -5.35 -24.86 -24.80
CA THR A 355 -5.05 -24.12 -26.07
C THR A 355 -5.71 -22.76 -26.46
N PRO A 356 -5.03 -21.93 -27.31
CA PRO A 356 -5.15 -20.46 -27.36
C PRO A 356 -5.81 -19.87 -28.65
N ILE A 357 -6.03 -18.52 -28.65
CA ILE A 357 -6.33 -17.61 -29.80
C ILE A 357 -7.85 -17.52 -30.17
N GLN A 358 -8.53 -16.38 -30.45
CA GLN A 358 -8.26 -15.29 -31.42
C GLN A 358 -9.04 -13.98 -31.16
N LYS A 359 -8.41 -12.86 -31.56
CA LYS A 359 -8.93 -11.49 -31.65
C LYS A 359 -10.01 -11.35 -32.73
N ALA A 360 -10.85 -10.32 -32.52
CA ALA A 360 -11.81 -9.72 -33.45
C ALA A 360 -13.09 -10.52 -33.70
N VAL A 361 -14.24 -9.91 -33.35
CA VAL A 361 -15.48 -9.83 -34.15
C VAL A 361 -16.52 -9.07 -33.31
N GLU A 362 -16.65 -7.79 -33.69
CA GLU A 362 -17.90 -7.07 -33.96
C GLU A 362 -18.88 -6.79 -32.81
N GLU A 363 -18.86 -5.51 -32.42
CA GLU A 363 -20.03 -4.69 -32.15
C GLU A 363 -21.18 -5.03 -33.12
N SER A 364 -22.13 -5.87 -32.69
CA SER A 364 -23.38 -6.09 -33.42
C SER A 364 -24.46 -6.59 -32.46
N ILE A 365 -25.41 -5.69 -32.20
CA ILE A 365 -26.80 -5.90 -31.72
C ILE A 365 -26.96 -6.93 -30.59
N LEU A 366 -26.58 -6.53 -29.38
CA LEU A 366 -27.03 -7.20 -28.17
C LEU A 366 -28.50 -6.84 -27.90
N VAL A 367 -29.32 -7.82 -27.55
CA VAL A 367 -30.72 -7.58 -27.17
C VAL A 367 -30.75 -6.65 -25.94
N PRO A 368 -31.69 -5.69 -25.80
CA PRO A 368 -31.69 -4.72 -24.69
C PRO A 368 -31.61 -5.35 -23.29
N THR A 369 -32.18 -6.54 -23.10
CA THR A 369 -32.11 -7.31 -21.84
C THR A 369 -30.72 -7.91 -21.59
N GLU A 370 -30.03 -8.32 -22.65
CA GLU A 370 -28.66 -8.85 -22.62
C GLU A 370 -27.65 -7.74 -22.30
N LEU A 371 -27.83 -6.55 -22.88
CA LEU A 371 -27.08 -5.34 -22.52
C LEU A 371 -27.25 -4.99 -21.05
N LYS A 372 -28.49 -5.04 -20.52
CA LYS A 372 -28.77 -4.76 -19.11
C LYS A 372 -28.08 -5.76 -18.17
N LYS A 373 -28.11 -7.06 -18.48
CA LYS A 373 -27.46 -8.09 -17.66
C LYS A 373 -25.94 -7.96 -17.66
N ARG A 374 -25.32 -7.74 -18.83
CA ARG A 374 -23.88 -7.45 -18.90
C ARG A 374 -23.53 -6.14 -18.20
N LYS A 375 -24.42 -5.14 -18.23
CA LYS A 375 -24.22 -3.85 -17.54
C LYS A 375 -23.98 -4.03 -16.04
N LYS A 376 -24.72 -4.93 -15.38
CA LYS A 376 -24.55 -5.25 -13.94
C LYS A 376 -23.13 -5.76 -13.62
N PHE A 377 -22.51 -6.49 -14.54
CA PHE A 377 -21.20 -7.13 -14.37
C PHE A 377 -20.07 -6.44 -15.15
N ARG A 378 -20.26 -5.19 -15.59
CA ARG A 378 -19.23 -4.43 -16.35
C ARG A 378 -17.90 -4.32 -15.61
N TRP A 379 -17.96 -4.17 -14.28
CA TRP A 379 -16.78 -4.17 -13.41
C TRP A 379 -15.99 -5.49 -13.52
N PHE A 380 -16.67 -6.63 -13.59
CA PHE A 380 -16.04 -7.94 -13.70
C PHE A 380 -15.32 -8.09 -15.04
N TYR A 381 -15.97 -7.67 -16.13
CA TYR A 381 -15.33 -7.67 -17.44
C TYR A 381 -14.14 -6.71 -17.51
N LEU A 382 -14.20 -5.59 -16.78
CA LEU A 382 -13.08 -4.66 -16.67
C LEU A 382 -11.86 -5.33 -16.02
N ILE A 383 -12.02 -5.93 -14.84
CA ILE A 383 -10.91 -6.62 -14.16
C ILE A 383 -10.40 -7.81 -14.98
N SER A 384 -11.30 -8.53 -15.67
CA SER A 384 -10.91 -9.69 -16.49
C SER A 384 -10.02 -9.33 -17.68
N ASN A 385 -10.12 -8.10 -18.18
CA ASN A 385 -9.33 -7.60 -19.29
C ASN A 385 -7.89 -7.25 -18.89
N ILE A 386 -7.63 -7.06 -17.58
CA ILE A 386 -6.29 -6.75 -17.05
C ILE A 386 -5.37 -7.95 -17.25
N LYS A 387 -5.86 -9.18 -17.03
CA LYS A 387 -5.06 -10.43 -17.10
C LYS A 387 -4.70 -10.89 -18.52
N LYS A 388 -5.35 -10.38 -19.57
CA LYS A 388 -5.26 -10.94 -20.94
C LYS A 388 -3.95 -10.62 -21.71
N LYS A 389 -2.81 -10.48 -21.05
CA LYS A 389 -1.52 -10.22 -21.72
C LYS A 389 -0.44 -11.23 -21.40
#